data_AF-Q44491-F1
#
_entry.id   AF-Q44491-F1
#
_cell.length_a   1.000
_cell.length_b   1.000
_cell.length_c   1.000
_cell.angle_alpha   90.00
_cell.angle_beta   90.00
_cell.angle_gamma   90.00
#
_symmetry.space_group_name_H-M   'P 1'
#
loop_
_entity.id
_entity.type
_entity.pdbx_description
1 polymer ?
#
loop_
_entity_poly.entity_id
_entity_poly.type
_entity_poly.pdbx_seq_one_letter_code
_entity_poly.pdbx_strand_id
1 'polypeptide(L)'
;MRSIMVQSAKTDSVNQQTIEGLKLQIKKLNSKAGQLKMDLHDLAEGLPIDYQNLTALAAETYEIYRHLDELKSQLKSLEKNHDMGY
;
A
#
# COMPACT_ATOMS: atom_id res chain seq x y z
N MET A 1 -0.03 32.04 -23.08
CA MET A 1 1.07 31.29 -22.41
C MET A 1 0.89 31.16 -20.89
N ARG A 2 0.49 32.19 -20.12
CA ARG A 2 0.31 32.05 -18.65
C ARG A 2 -0.66 30.96 -18.18
N SER A 3 -1.76 30.72 -18.90
CA SER A 3 -2.80 29.76 -18.46
C SER A 3 -2.33 28.30 -18.43
N ILE A 4 -1.47 27.88 -19.37
CA ILE A 4 -0.98 26.49 -19.47
C ILE A 4 0.02 26.20 -18.35
N MET A 5 0.94 27.13 -18.07
CA MET A 5 1.93 26.98 -16.99
C MET A 5 1.28 26.86 -15.61
N VAL A 6 0.18 27.58 -15.36
CA VAL A 6 -0.57 27.46 -14.09
C VAL A 6 -1.27 26.11 -13.96
N GLN A 7 -1.72 25.51 -15.07
CA GLN A 7 -2.37 24.20 -15.06
C GLN A 7 -1.37 23.07 -14.81
N SER A 8 -0.22 23.06 -15.50
CA SER A 8 0.84 22.05 -15.26
C SER A 8 1.34 22.09 -13.82
N ALA A 9 1.66 23.28 -13.28
CA ALA A 9 2.11 23.41 -11.89
C ALA A 9 1.07 22.90 -10.87
N LYS A 10 -0.23 23.09 -11.15
CA LYS A 10 -1.31 22.53 -10.31
C LYS A 10 -1.37 21.01 -10.42
N THR A 11 -1.26 20.45 -11.63
CA THR A 11 -1.24 19.00 -11.86
C THR A 11 -0.07 18.34 -11.15
N ASP A 12 1.12 18.93 -11.24
CA ASP A 12 2.31 18.42 -10.55
C ASP A 12 2.16 18.46 -9.04
N SER A 13 1.63 19.57 -8.49
CA SER A 13 1.34 19.67 -7.06
C SER A 13 0.34 18.61 -6.60
N VAL A 14 -0.72 18.34 -7.38
CA VAL A 14 -1.73 17.32 -7.06
C VAL A 14 -1.12 15.92 -7.14
N ASN A 15 -0.28 15.63 -8.14
CA ASN A 15 0.43 14.37 -8.26
C ASN A 15 1.37 14.14 -7.07
N GLN A 16 2.12 15.16 -6.66
CA GLN A 16 2.99 15.09 -5.48
C GLN A 16 2.21 14.82 -4.19
N GLN A 17 1.09 15.53 -3.96
CA GLN A 17 0.22 15.27 -2.81
C GLN A 17 -0.34 13.84 -2.82
N THR A 18 -0.68 13.33 -4.01
CA THR A 18 -1.18 11.95 -4.18
C THR A 18 -0.10 10.91 -3.88
N ILE A 19 1.12 11.12 -4.39
CA ILE A 19 2.30 10.27 -4.13
C ILE A 19 2.61 10.21 -2.64
N GLU A 20 2.67 11.36 -1.96
CA GLU A 20 2.94 11.41 -0.52
C GLU A 20 1.81 10.76 0.29
N GLY A 21 0.55 10.96 -0.13
CA GLY A 21 -0.60 10.27 0.44
C GLY A 21 -0.52 8.75 0.32
N LEU A 22 -0.09 8.22 -0.84
CA LEU A 22 0.11 6.79 -1.05
C LEU A 22 1.27 6.25 -0.23
N LYS A 23 2.41 6.95 -0.15
CA LYS A 23 3.54 6.55 0.70
C LYS A 23 3.13 6.42 2.17
N LEU A 24 2.32 7.36 2.68
CA LEU A 24 1.81 7.30 4.06
C LEU A 24 0.88 6.09 4.26
N GLN A 25 -0.01 5.81 3.30
CA GLN A 25 -0.89 4.64 3.35
C GLN A 25 -0.10 3.32 3.30
N ILE A 26 0.85 3.20 2.38
CA ILE A 26 1.74 2.04 2.26
C ILE A 26 2.50 1.81 3.56
N LYS A 27 3.04 2.87 4.21
CA LYS A 27 3.74 2.74 5.49
C LYS A 27 2.84 2.14 6.58
N LYS A 28 1.61 2.66 6.73
CA LYS A 28 0.65 2.15 7.71
C LYS A 28 0.26 0.70 7.42
N LEU A 29 -0.02 0.40 6.15
CA LEU A 29 -0.45 -0.94 5.73
C LEU A 29 0.68 -1.96 5.87
N ASN A 30 1.92 -1.57 5.61
CA ASN A 30 3.11 -2.42 5.79
C ASN A 30 3.33 -2.80 7.26
N SER A 31 3.12 -1.87 8.20
CA SER A 31 3.15 -2.19 9.63
C SER A 31 2.05 -3.18 10.02
N LYS A 32 0.81 -2.98 9.57
CA LYS A 32 -0.30 -3.90 9.88
C LYS A 32 -0.08 -5.27 9.20
N ALA A 33 0.43 -5.32 7.97
CA ALA A 33 0.76 -6.57 7.28
C ALA A 33 1.86 -7.36 8.00
N GLY A 34 2.87 -6.66 8.54
CA GLY A 34 3.91 -7.25 9.37
C GLY A 34 3.35 -7.88 10.65
N GLN A 35 2.40 -7.20 11.33
CA GLN A 35 1.74 -7.75 12.51
C GLN A 35 0.95 -9.02 12.18
N LEU A 36 0.08 -8.97 11.16
CA LEU A 36 -0.72 -10.14 10.76
C LEU A 36 0.14 -11.32 10.32
N LYS A 37 1.29 -11.06 9.69
CA LYS A 37 2.28 -12.10 9.39
C LYS A 37 2.81 -12.78 10.66
N MET A 38 3.14 -12.00 11.69
CA MET A 38 3.61 -12.53 12.97
C MET A 38 2.49 -13.31 13.67
N ASP A 39 1.29 -12.75 13.71
CA ASP A 39 0.12 -13.42 14.32
C ASP A 39 -0.16 -14.76 13.63
N LEU A 40 -0.09 -14.82 12.29
CA LEU A 40 -0.29 -16.05 11.53
C LEU A 40 0.83 -17.07 11.75
N HIS A 41 2.08 -16.59 11.89
CA HIS A 41 3.22 -17.43 12.23
C HIS A 41 3.03 -18.08 13.60
N ASP A 42 2.71 -17.29 14.62
CA ASP A 42 2.55 -17.75 15.99
C ASP A 42 1.34 -18.70 16.13
N LEU A 43 0.24 -18.41 15.41
CA LEU A 43 -0.90 -19.32 15.33
C LEU A 43 -0.52 -20.67 14.71
N ALA A 44 0.32 -20.68 13.66
CA ALA A 44 0.75 -21.90 13.00
C ALA A 44 1.71 -22.72 13.87
N GLU A 45 2.60 -22.08 14.64
CA GLU A 45 3.48 -22.77 15.59
C GLU A 45 2.70 -23.42 16.75
N GLY A 46 1.57 -22.82 17.15
CA GLY A 46 0.73 -23.29 18.27
C GLY A 46 -0.19 -24.47 17.97
N LEU A 47 -0.25 -24.96 16.73
CA LEU A 47 -1.19 -26.03 16.35
C LEU A 47 -0.97 -27.31 17.20
N PRO A 48 -2.05 -28.00 17.63
CA PRO A 48 -3.44 -27.85 17.17
C PRO A 48 -4.26 -26.79 17.92
N ILE A 49 -3.67 -25.99 18.80
CA ILE A 49 -4.39 -24.94 19.53
C ILE A 49 -4.90 -23.89 18.53
N ASP A 50 -6.14 -23.42 18.72
CA ASP A 50 -6.77 -22.36 17.92
C ASP A 50 -6.84 -22.60 16.39
N TYR A 51 -6.77 -23.86 15.94
CA TYR A 51 -6.81 -24.22 14.51
C TYR A 51 -8.04 -23.65 13.76
N GLN A 52 -9.14 -23.38 14.47
CA GLN A 52 -10.36 -22.80 13.91
C GLN A 52 -10.15 -21.37 13.38
N ASN A 53 -9.14 -20.65 13.88
CA ASN A 53 -8.82 -19.29 13.47
C ASN A 53 -7.92 -19.23 12.22
N LEU A 54 -7.34 -20.37 11.82
CA LEU A 54 -6.32 -20.42 10.76
C LEU A 54 -6.83 -19.84 9.43
N THR A 55 -8.05 -20.20 9.02
CA THR A 55 -8.63 -19.74 7.76
C THR A 55 -8.94 -18.24 7.78
N ALA A 56 -9.49 -17.74 8.90
CA ALA A 56 -9.83 -16.33 9.05
C ALA A 56 -8.57 -15.45 9.07
N LEU A 57 -7.56 -15.82 9.86
CA LEU A 57 -6.32 -15.05 9.96
C LEU A 57 -5.50 -15.12 8.67
N ALA A 58 -5.46 -16.27 8.00
CA ALA A 58 -4.82 -16.40 6.69
C ALA A 58 -5.52 -15.54 5.63
N ALA A 59 -6.85 -15.48 5.62
CA ALA A 59 -7.61 -14.63 4.70
C ALA A 59 -7.35 -13.14 4.95
N GLU A 60 -7.35 -12.68 6.21
CA GLU A 60 -7.02 -11.28 6.53
C GLU A 60 -5.57 -10.94 6.15
N THR A 61 -4.64 -11.86 6.42
CA THR A 61 -3.22 -11.71 6.04
C THR A 61 -3.07 -11.62 4.51
N TYR A 62 -3.80 -12.44 3.76
CA TYR A 62 -3.80 -12.36 2.29
C TYR A 62 -4.31 -11.01 1.80
N GLU A 63 -5.49 -10.58 2.25
CA GLU A 63 -6.11 -9.34 1.77
C GLU A 63 -5.24 -8.11 2.06
N ILE A 64 -4.57 -8.07 3.21
CA ILE A 64 -3.70 -6.94 3.53
C ILE A 64 -2.44 -6.90 2.66
N TYR A 65 -1.84 -8.05 2.35
CA TYR A 65 -0.68 -8.12 1.48
C TYR A 65 -1.05 -7.83 0.03
N ARG A 66 -2.21 -8.29 -0.43
CA ARG A 66 -2.77 -7.95 -1.73
C ARG A 66 -2.98 -6.44 -1.86
N HIS A 67 -3.65 -5.81 -0.91
CA HIS A 67 -3.87 -4.36 -0.94
C HIS A 67 -2.54 -3.58 -0.85
N LEU A 68 -1.56 -4.06 -0.08
CA LEU A 68 -0.23 -3.47 -0.03
C LEU A 68 0.49 -3.52 -1.39
N ASP A 69 0.36 -4.62 -2.13
CA ASP A 69 0.94 -4.77 -3.46
C ASP A 69 0.24 -3.85 -4.49
N GLU A 70 -1.09 -3.75 -4.42
CA GLU A 70 -1.87 -2.83 -5.26
C GLU A 70 -1.43 -1.37 -5.06
N LEU A 71 -1.28 -0.91 -3.81
CA LEU A 71 -0.82 0.46 -3.51
C LEU A 71 0.62 0.70 -3.96
N LYS A 72 1.53 -0.27 -3.76
CA LYS A 72 2.92 -0.17 -4.24
C LYS A 72 2.98 -0.07 -5.77
N SER A 73 2.14 -0.83 -6.46
CA SER A 73 2.02 -0.79 -7.93
C SER A 73 1.48 0.55 -8.43
N GLN A 74 0.49 1.12 -7.74
CA GLN A 74 -0.03 2.47 -8.03
C GLN A 74 1.05 3.55 -7.80
N LEU A 75 1.76 3.49 -6.67
CA LEU A 75 2.85 4.43 -6.36
C LEU A 75 3.93 4.38 -7.45
N LYS A 76 4.39 3.18 -7.82
CA LYS A 76 5.40 3.01 -8.88
C LYS A 76 4.95 3.58 -10.22
N SER A 77 3.66 3.44 -10.54
CA SER A 77 3.08 3.97 -11.78
C SER A 77 3.04 5.50 -11.78
N LEU A 78 2.66 6.12 -10.65
CA LEU A 78 2.64 7.56 -10.48
C LEU A 78 4.05 8.17 -10.47
N GLU A 79 5.00 7.54 -9.79
CA GLU A 79 6.40 7.98 -9.77
C GLU A 79 7.02 7.90 -11.18
N LYS A 80 6.76 6.83 -11.93
CA LYS A 80 7.20 6.71 -13.32
C LYS A 80 6.59 7.79 -14.22
N ASN A 81 5.30 8.08 -14.06
CA ASN A 81 4.64 9.13 -14.84
C ASN A 81 5.14 10.53 -14.48
N HIS A 82 5.49 10.75 -13.20
CA HIS A 82 6.06 12.00 -12.73
C HIS A 82 7.51 12.20 -13.21
N ASP A 83 8.33 11.16 -13.21
CA ASP A 83 9.74 11.20 -13.65
C ASP A 83 9.89 11.33 -15.18
N MET A 84 8.93 10.81 -15.95
CA MET A 84 8.92 10.88 -17.42
C MET A 84 8.37 12.21 -17.98
N GLY A 85 8.13 13.21 -17.12
CA GLY A 85 7.99 14.64 -17.43
C GLY A 85 7.34 15.02 -18.77
N TYR A 86 6.01 15.07 -18.79
CA TYR A 86 5.21 15.94 -19.67
C TYR A 86 4.69 17.15 -18.88
#